data_AF-A0A943UZT1-F1
#
_entry.id   AF-A0A943UZT1-F1
#
_cell.length_a   1.000
_cell.length_b   1.000
_cell.length_c   1.000
_cell.angle_alpha   90.00
_cell.angle_beta   90.00
_cell.angle_gamma   90.00
#
_symmetry.space_group_name_H-M   'P 1'
#
loop_
_entity.id
_entity.type
_entity.pdbx_description
1 polymer ?
#
loop_
_entity_poly.entity_id
_entity_poly.type
_entity_poly.pdbx_seq_one_letter_code
_entity_poly.pdbx_strand_id
1 'polypeptide(L)'
;MDIVGILNQIDAVVWGPLMICLLLGSHIFLTIRTGFIQRKLPQAIKMSVVKDEDSEGDVSQFGALVTALAGTIGTGSIVGVATAIIAGGPGAVFWMWLTGVFGIATKYSEVYAAVKYRVKDHKGEML
;
A
#
# COMPACT_ATOMS: atom_id res chain seq x y z
N MET A 1 -31.75 8.53 -20.45
CA MET A 1 -30.32 8.58 -20.08
C MET A 1 -29.62 7.49 -20.85
N ASP A 2 -28.57 7.85 -21.59
CA ASP A 2 -27.71 6.92 -22.29
C ASP A 2 -26.88 6.10 -21.27
N ILE A 3 -26.46 4.89 -21.69
CA ILE A 3 -25.64 4.02 -20.84
C ILE A 3 -24.34 4.73 -20.44
N VAL A 4 -23.78 5.55 -21.34
CA VAL A 4 -22.56 6.32 -21.10
C VAL A 4 -22.78 7.37 -20.00
N GLY A 5 -23.91 8.08 -19.99
CA GLY A 5 -24.24 9.04 -18.93
C GLY A 5 -24.39 8.39 -17.56
N ILE A 6 -24.97 7.18 -17.50
CA ILE A 6 -25.08 6.42 -16.25
C ILE A 6 -23.69 5.98 -15.77
N LEU A 7 -22.83 5.49 -16.66
CA LEU A 7 -21.47 5.07 -16.32
C LEU A 7 -20.63 6.24 -15.78
N ASN A 8 -20.72 7.42 -16.39
CA ASN A 8 -20.00 8.61 -15.93
C ASN A 8 -20.46 9.08 -14.55
N GLN A 9 -21.76 8.94 -14.23
CA GLN A 9 -22.25 9.27 -12.89
C GLN A 9 -21.71 8.30 -11.83
N ILE A 10 -21.66 7.00 -12.14
CA ILE A 10 -21.08 6.00 -11.24
C ILE A 10 -19.58 6.29 -11.06
N ASP A 11 -18.86 6.56 -12.15
CA ASP A 11 -17.43 6.88 -12.12
C ASP A 11 -17.13 8.07 -11.21
N ALA A 12 -17.87 9.17 -11.37
CA ALA A 12 -17.69 10.38 -10.57
C ALA A 12 -18.00 10.16 -9.07
N VAL A 13 -18.95 9.29 -8.73
CA VAL A 13 -19.28 8.98 -7.33
C VAL A 13 -18.24 8.05 -6.72
N VAL A 14 -17.87 6.98 -7.44
CA VAL A 14 -16.96 5.96 -6.93
C VAL A 14 -15.54 6.49 -6.87
N TRP A 15 -14.99 7.02 -7.97
CA TRP A 15 -13.58 7.41 -8.09
C TRP A 15 -13.32 8.88 -7.79
N GLY A 16 -14.38 9.66 -7.57
CA GLY A 16 -14.27 11.07 -7.22
C GLY A 16 -13.93 11.30 -5.74
N PRO A 17 -14.51 12.35 -5.12
CA PRO A 17 -14.15 12.75 -3.76
C PRO A 17 -14.33 11.66 -2.70
N LEU A 18 -15.29 10.74 -2.90
CA LEU A 18 -15.61 9.69 -1.94
C LEU A 18 -14.43 8.72 -1.74
N MET A 19 -13.83 8.21 -2.82
CA MET A 19 -12.66 7.32 -2.73
C MET A 19 -11.46 8.03 -2.12
N ILE A 20 -11.24 9.30 -2.47
CA ILE A 20 -10.15 10.09 -1.89
C ILE A 20 -10.34 10.26 -0.38
N CYS A 21 -11.55 10.61 0.07
CA CYS A 21 -11.89 10.74 1.48
C CYS A 21 -11.76 9.39 2.22
N LEU A 22 -12.18 8.29 1.60
CA LEU A 22 -12.08 6.96 2.21
C LEU A 22 -10.62 6.54 2.37
N LEU A 23 -9.80 6.65 1.32
CA LEU A 23 -8.39 6.28 1.36
C LEU A 23 -7.61 7.19 2.30
N LEU A 24 -7.71 8.51 2.17
CA LEU A 24 -6.99 9.43 3.05
C LEU A 24 -7.48 9.30 4.50
N GLY A 25 -8.78 9.13 4.69
CA GLY A 25 -9.39 8.88 6.00
C GLY A 25 -8.88 7.60 6.64
N SER A 26 -8.79 6.49 5.88
CA SER A 26 -8.24 5.23 6.38
C SER A 26 -6.75 5.35 6.70
N HIS A 27 -5.98 6.05 5.86
CA HIS A 27 -4.56 6.27 6.11
C HIS A 27 -4.33 7.04 7.42
N ILE A 28 -5.08 8.13 7.64
CA ILE A 28 -4.99 8.94 8.87
C ILE A 28 -5.47 8.14 10.08
N PHE A 29 -6.64 7.48 9.97
CA PHE A 29 -7.21 6.67 11.05
C PHE A 29 -6.24 5.56 11.51
N LEU A 30 -5.69 4.80 10.56
CA LEU A 30 -4.74 3.72 10.86
C LEU A 30 -3.42 4.27 11.37
N THR A 31 -2.96 5.43 10.89
CA THR A 31 -1.76 6.09 11.42
C THR A 31 -1.91 6.43 12.90
N ILE A 32 -3.06 6.97 13.31
CA ILE A 32 -3.34 7.30 14.71
C ILE A 32 -3.50 6.01 15.53
N ARG A 33 -4.29 5.05 15.04
CA ARG A 33 -4.57 3.79 15.75
C ARG A 33 -3.33 2.93 15.98
N THR A 34 -2.39 2.93 15.04
CA THR A 34 -1.11 2.19 15.15
C THR A 34 -0.04 2.95 15.92
N GLY A 35 -0.34 4.13 16.47
CA GLY A 35 0.60 4.92 17.26
C GLY A 35 1.75 5.51 16.44
N PHE A 36 1.48 5.96 15.21
CA PHE A 36 2.48 6.44 14.26
C PHE A 36 3.57 5.41 13.95
N ILE A 37 3.14 4.21 13.50
CA ILE A 37 4.02 3.11 13.06
C ILE A 37 5.10 3.56 12.06
N GLN A 38 4.81 4.61 11.29
CA GLN A 38 5.70 5.23 10.31
C GLN A 38 7.08 5.62 10.90
N ARG A 39 7.14 5.95 12.19
CA ARG A 39 8.41 6.25 12.91
C ARG A 39 9.35 5.05 13.01
N LYS A 40 8.82 3.83 12.89
CA LYS A 40 9.58 2.58 12.95
C LYS A 40 10.18 2.19 11.59
N LEU A 41 9.98 2.98 10.54
CA LEU A 41 10.50 2.70 9.20
C LEU A 41 12.03 2.44 9.17
N PRO A 42 12.90 3.22 9.85
CA PRO A 42 14.34 2.94 9.84
C PRO A 42 14.68 1.59 10.49
N GLN A 43 13.97 1.23 11.56
CA GLN A 43 14.13 -0.06 12.23
C GLN A 43 13.66 -1.20 11.32
N ALA A 44 12.52 -1.03 10.64
CA ALA A 44 11.99 -2.01 9.70
C ALA A 44 12.94 -2.26 8.53
N ILE A 45 13.51 -1.20 7.93
CA ILE A 45 14.51 -1.33 6.85
C ILE A 45 15.75 -2.09 7.34
N LYS A 46 16.25 -1.77 8.54
CA LYS A 46 17.39 -2.47 9.13
C LYS A 46 17.08 -3.97 9.29
N MET A 47 15.89 -4.31 9.80
CA MET A 47 15.46 -5.70 9.95
C MET A 47 15.39 -6.41 8.58
N SER A 48 14.80 -5.78 7.56
CA SER A 48 14.67 -6.42 6.25
C SER A 48 15.99 -6.71 5.52
N VAL A 49 17.08 -6.04 5.89
CA VAL A 49 18.40 -6.19 5.25
C VAL A 49 19.36 -7.05 6.09
N VAL A 50 19.16 -7.11 7.40
CA VAL A 50 19.96 -7.96 8.29
C VAL A 50 19.48 -9.41 8.17
N LYS A 51 20.41 -10.35 8.02
CA LYS A 51 20.08 -11.78 8.09
C LYS A 51 19.76 -12.16 9.53
N ASP A 52 18.63 -12.80 9.72
CA ASP A 52 18.26 -13.46 10.97
C ASP A 52 18.67 -14.93 10.85
N GLU A 53 19.58 -15.41 11.70
CA GLU A 53 20.12 -16.78 11.62
C GLU A 53 19.11 -17.84 12.10
N ASP A 54 18.07 -17.43 12.83
CA ASP A 54 17.03 -18.28 13.45
C ASP A 54 15.63 -18.14 12.81
N SER A 55 15.49 -17.56 11.61
CA SER A 55 14.15 -17.34 11.03
C SER A 55 13.52 -18.63 10.49
N GLU A 56 12.40 -19.07 11.09
CA GLU A 56 11.50 -20.08 10.53
C GLU A 56 10.75 -19.53 9.30
N GLY A 57 11.27 -19.77 8.09
CA GLY A 57 10.59 -19.45 6.84
C GLY A 57 11.38 -19.83 5.59
N ASP A 58 10.68 -20.22 4.53
CA ASP A 58 11.30 -20.70 3.27
C ASP A 58 12.00 -19.58 2.46
N VAL A 59 11.80 -18.31 2.81
CA VAL A 59 12.30 -17.15 2.07
C VAL A 59 13.01 -16.16 3.00
N SER A 60 14.19 -15.71 2.61
CA SER A 60 14.92 -14.66 3.33
C SER A 60 14.10 -13.37 3.48
N GLN A 61 14.24 -12.67 4.61
CA GLN A 61 13.55 -11.40 4.88
C GLN A 61 13.80 -10.36 3.76
N PHE A 62 15.03 -10.30 3.25
CA PHE A 62 15.38 -9.45 2.11
C PHE A 62 14.71 -9.92 0.80
N GLY A 63 14.68 -11.22 0.55
CA GLY A 63 14.00 -11.80 -0.62
C GLY A 63 12.51 -11.47 -0.64
N ALA A 64 11.82 -11.62 0.50
CA ALA A 64 10.42 -11.26 0.63
C ALA A 64 10.17 -9.76 0.37
N LEU A 65 11.05 -8.88 0.87
CA LEU A 65 11.00 -7.45 0.58
C LEU A 65 11.14 -7.17 -0.92
N VAL A 66 12.16 -7.73 -1.58
CA VAL A 66 12.40 -7.52 -3.01
C VAL A 66 11.24 -8.04 -3.86
N THR A 67 10.66 -9.21 -3.51
CA THR A 67 9.47 -9.73 -4.20
C THR A 67 8.27 -8.79 -4.07
N ALA A 68 8.02 -8.24 -2.88
CA ALA A 68 6.94 -7.28 -2.68
C ALA A 68 7.18 -5.96 -3.46
N LEU A 69 8.43 -5.48 -3.51
CA LEU A 69 8.81 -4.29 -4.29
C LEU A 69 8.67 -4.53 -5.79
N ALA A 70 9.11 -5.68 -6.29
CA ALA A 70 8.97 -6.05 -7.69
C ALA A 70 7.50 -6.12 -8.13
N GLY A 71 6.60 -6.56 -7.26
CA GLY A 71 5.16 -6.58 -7.53
C GLY A 71 4.48 -5.20 -7.53
N THR A 72 5.12 -4.17 -6.98
CA THR A 72 4.52 -2.83 -6.83
C THR A 72 5.18 -1.77 -7.72
N ILE A 73 6.43 -1.96 -8.11
CA ILE A 73 7.14 -1.08 -9.04
C ILE A 73 6.94 -1.60 -10.46
N GLY A 74 6.29 -0.82 -11.31
CA GLY A 74 6.10 -1.17 -12.71
C GLY A 74 5.85 0.03 -13.61
N THR A 75 5.62 -0.25 -14.90
CA THR A 75 5.36 0.78 -15.92
C THR A 75 4.18 1.68 -15.54
N GLY A 76 3.16 1.13 -14.88
CA GLY A 76 2.01 1.88 -14.37
C GLY A 76 2.39 2.95 -13.34
N SER A 77 3.37 2.69 -12.48
CA SER A 77 3.86 3.68 -11.51
C SER A 77 4.58 4.83 -12.20
N ILE A 78 5.32 4.57 -13.29
CA ILE A 78 6.03 5.59 -14.05
C ILE A 78 5.05 6.45 -14.85
N VAL A 79 4.18 5.81 -15.64
CA VAL A 79 3.18 6.50 -16.46
C VAL A 79 2.19 7.25 -15.58
N GLY A 80 1.75 6.66 -14.48
CA GLY A 80 0.83 7.29 -13.53
C GLY A 80 1.39 8.56 -12.91
N VAL A 81 2.68 8.57 -12.53
CA VAL A 81 3.34 9.79 -12.04
C VAL A 81 3.42 10.85 -13.13
N ALA A 82 3.81 10.47 -14.35
CA ALA A 82 3.86 11.40 -15.49
C ALA A 82 2.48 12.02 -15.77
N THR A 83 1.43 11.21 -15.86
CA THR A 83 0.05 11.68 -16.08
C THR A 83 -0.43 12.58 -14.96
N ALA A 84 -0.14 12.25 -13.70
CA ALA A 84 -0.54 13.07 -12.55
C ALA A 84 0.13 14.45 -12.57
N ILE A 85 1.41 14.53 -12.95
CA ILE A 85 2.11 15.81 -13.08
C ILE A 85 1.58 16.61 -14.27
N ILE A 86 1.32 15.97 -15.41
CA ILE A 86 0.77 16.64 -16.60
C ILE A 86 -0.63 17.18 -16.33
N ALA A 87 -1.49 16.39 -15.68
CA ALA A 87 -2.89 16.75 -15.42
C ALA A 87 -3.08 17.67 -14.21
N GLY A 88 -2.32 17.45 -13.13
CA GLY A 88 -2.45 18.16 -11.85
C GLY A 88 -1.37 19.21 -11.57
N GLY A 89 -0.37 19.32 -12.45
CA GLY A 89 0.79 20.20 -12.27
C GLY A 89 1.84 19.63 -11.30
N PRO A 90 2.94 20.36 -11.08
CA PRO A 90 4.06 19.90 -10.25
C PRO A 90 3.68 19.66 -8.78
N GLY A 91 2.61 20.30 -8.30
CA GLY A 91 2.08 20.11 -6.94
C GLY A 91 1.57 18.68 -6.67
N ALA A 92 1.29 17.88 -7.70
CA ALA A 92 0.88 16.48 -7.55
C ALA A 92 1.92 15.65 -6.80
N VAL A 93 3.22 15.95 -6.97
CA VAL A 93 4.31 15.20 -6.33
C VAL A 93 4.26 15.33 -4.80
N PHE A 94 3.95 16.53 -4.29
CA PHE A 94 3.80 16.75 -2.85
C PHE A 94 2.68 15.87 -2.28
N TRP A 95 1.54 15.81 -2.96
CA TRP A 95 0.41 14.97 -2.55
C TRP A 95 0.72 13.48 -2.66
N MET A 96 1.50 13.05 -3.65
CA MET A 96 1.97 11.66 -3.77
C MET A 96 2.87 11.23 -2.61
N TRP A 97 3.78 12.11 -2.17
CA TRP A 97 4.59 11.81 -0.98
C TRP A 97 3.74 11.76 0.28
N LEU A 98 2.81 12.70 0.44
CA LEU A 98 1.93 12.74 1.61
C LEU A 98 1.08 11.46 1.71
N THR A 99 0.46 11.04 0.61
CA THR A 99 -0.33 9.79 0.56
C THR A 99 0.56 8.56 0.76
N GLY A 100 1.79 8.56 0.23
CA GLY A 100 2.76 7.49 0.45
C GLY A 100 3.14 7.34 1.93
N VAL A 101 3.41 8.44 2.62
CA VAL A 101 3.76 8.47 4.05
C VAL A 101 2.60 7.90 4.89
N PHE A 102 1.38 8.41 4.72
CA PHE A 102 0.23 7.87 5.44
C PHE A 102 -0.16 6.45 4.99
N GLY A 103 0.16 6.07 3.75
CA GLY A 103 -0.03 4.74 3.18
C GLY A 103 0.73 3.64 3.93
N ILE A 104 1.87 3.96 4.55
CA ILE A 104 2.68 3.00 5.32
C ILE A 104 1.83 2.33 6.41
N ALA A 105 1.00 3.09 7.13
CA ALA A 105 0.19 2.56 8.22
C ALA A 105 -0.90 1.60 7.72
N THR A 106 -1.48 1.90 6.56
CA THR A 106 -2.49 1.03 5.95
C THR A 106 -1.85 -0.25 5.46
N LYS A 107 -0.73 -0.13 4.74
CA LYS A 107 -0.06 -1.33 4.20
C LYS A 107 0.51 -2.22 5.30
N TYR A 108 1.01 -1.64 6.39
CA TYR A 108 1.37 -2.39 7.59
C TYR A 108 0.19 -3.15 8.18
N SER A 109 -0.97 -2.50 8.31
CA SER A 109 -2.18 -3.12 8.87
C SER A 109 -2.69 -4.27 8.00
N GLU A 110 -2.64 -4.13 6.68
CA GLU A 110 -2.99 -5.19 5.73
C GLU A 110 -2.06 -6.40 5.85
N VAL A 111 -0.74 -6.17 5.86
CA VAL A 111 0.24 -7.25 5.98
C VAL A 111 0.13 -7.92 7.36
N TYR A 112 -0.07 -7.14 8.43
CA TYR A 112 -0.29 -7.68 9.77
C TYR A 112 -1.54 -8.56 9.83
N ALA A 113 -2.66 -8.12 9.25
CA ALA A 113 -3.88 -8.91 9.19
C ALA A 113 -3.67 -10.20 8.37
N ALA A 114 -2.98 -10.11 7.23
CA ALA A 114 -2.66 -11.25 6.38
C ALA A 114 -1.83 -12.30 7.13
N VAL A 115 -0.85 -11.89 7.95
CA VAL A 115 -0.04 -12.82 8.76
C VAL A 115 -0.84 -13.35 9.97
N LYS A 116 -1.60 -12.49 10.66
CA LYS A 116 -2.34 -12.86 11.87
C LYS A 116 -3.45 -13.88 11.60
N TYR A 117 -4.16 -13.73 10.49
CA TYR A 117 -5.27 -14.59 10.13
C TYR A 117 -4.89 -15.66 9.10
N ARG A 118 -3.59 -15.85 8.85
CA ARG A 118 -3.11 -16.92 7.98
C ARG A 118 -3.40 -18.28 8.62
N VAL A 119 -4.07 -19.17 7.89
CA VAL A 119 -4.42 -20.52 8.35
C VAL A 119 -3.68 -21.55 7.50
N LYS A 120 -3.29 -22.67 8.11
CA LYS A 120 -2.72 -23.81 7.39
C LYS A 120 -3.83 -24.65 6.78
N ASP A 121 -3.66 -25.03 5.52
CA ASP A 121 -4.52 -26.02 4.86
C ASP A 121 -4.35 -27.40 5.52
N HIS A 122 -5.24 -28.33 5.20
CA HIS A 122 -5.24 -29.72 5.66
C HIS A 122 -3.94 -30.48 5.30
N LYS A 123 -3.19 -29.98 4.31
CA LYS A 123 -1.89 -30.51 3.88
C LYS A 123 -0.69 -29.91 4.63
N GLY A 124 -0.93 -29.00 5.58
CA GLY A 124 0.12 -28.31 6.32
C GLY A 124 0.76 -27.13 5.57
N GLU A 125 0.36 -26.89 4.32
CA GLU A 125 0.77 -25.72 3.54
C GLU A 125 0.02 -24.47 4.00
N MET A 126 0.69 -23.32 3.92
CA MET A 126 0.12 -22.05 4.35
C MET A 126 -0.77 -21.47 3.24
N LEU A 127 -2.06 -21.24 3.53
CA LEU A 127 -2.99 -20.55 2.63
C LEU A 127 -2.65 -19.05 2.50
#